data_AF-A0A7X9E243-F1
#
_entry.id   AF-A0A7X9E243-F1
#
_cell.length_a   1.000
_cell.length_b   1.000
_cell.length_c   1.000
_cell.angle_alpha   90.00
_cell.angle_beta   90.00
_cell.angle_gamma   90.00
#
_symmetry.space_group_name_H-M   'P 1'
#
loop_
_entity.id
_entity.type
_entity.pdbx_description
1 polymer ?
#
loop_
_entity_poly.entity_id
_entity_poly.type
_entity_poly.pdbx_seq_one_letter_code
_entity_poly.pdbx_strand_id
1 'polypeptide(L)'
;MLLETKGITELALNYGSTWYVNSIVTLFIMIMGFLANLYIIKKKSPKRIYLYLLLFLSILVSLGFTYINIFGNSLLLAKIIMPIGLTLPLFFSGLAFSSELEKSGNVGGALYSNLLGAMFGGFLEYNSMYFGFRSLYLIAFAMYFFAFILKGRLRFSGR
;
A
#
# COMPACT_ATOMS: atom_id res chain seq x y z
N MET A 1 0.53 -6.87 2.13
CA MET A 1 0.69 -8.01 1.20
C MET A 1 0.88 -7.60 -0.25
N LEU A 2 -0.12 -7.34 -1.10
CA LEU A 2 0.14 -7.16 -2.56
C LEU A 2 1.17 -6.05 -2.91
N LEU A 3 1.02 -4.85 -2.33
CA LEU A 3 1.96 -3.74 -2.56
C LEU A 3 3.28 -3.91 -1.80
N GLU A 4 3.28 -4.77 -0.79
CA GLU A 4 4.40 -5.04 0.10
C GLU A 4 5.43 -5.94 -0.58
N THR A 5 4.97 -7.09 -1.06
CA THR A 5 5.76 -8.09 -1.76
C THR A 5 6.24 -7.59 -3.12
N LYS A 6 5.44 -6.74 -3.77
CA LYS A 6 5.89 -5.95 -4.92
C LYS A 6 7.07 -5.05 -4.58
N GLY A 7 6.99 -4.31 -3.47
CA GLY A 7 8.08 -3.42 -3.05
C GLY A 7 9.38 -4.20 -2.83
N ILE A 8 9.29 -5.38 -2.21
CA ILE A 8 10.43 -6.29 -1.99
C ILE A 8 10.99 -6.78 -3.32
N THR A 9 10.15 -7.31 -4.21
CA THR A 9 10.58 -7.89 -5.49
C THR A 9 11.18 -6.84 -6.42
N GLU A 10 10.63 -5.63 -6.45
CA GLU A 10 11.12 -4.54 -7.30
C GLU A 10 12.43 -3.95 -6.79
N LEU A 11 12.62 -3.87 -5.48
CA LEU A 11 13.91 -3.46 -4.90
C LEU A 11 14.96 -4.56 -5.04
N ALA A 12 14.56 -5.82 -4.95
CA ALA A 12 15.43 -6.96 -5.25
C ALA A 12 15.87 -6.99 -6.73
N LEU A 13 14.98 -6.60 -7.67
CA LEU A 13 15.34 -6.46 -9.08
C LEU A 13 16.34 -5.32 -9.32
N ASN A 14 16.19 -4.18 -8.65
CA ASN A 14 17.04 -3.01 -8.86
C ASN A 14 18.38 -3.07 -8.10
N TYR A 15 18.41 -3.67 -6.91
CA TYR A 15 19.57 -3.66 -6.00
C TYR A 15 20.10 -5.04 -5.64
N GLY A 16 19.47 -6.11 -6.13
CA GLY A 16 19.78 -7.50 -5.79
C GLY A 16 19.01 -8.00 -4.55
N SER A 17 18.64 -9.28 -4.58
CA SER A 17 17.92 -9.98 -3.49
C SER A 17 18.85 -10.32 -2.32
N THR A 18 19.35 -9.30 -1.61
CA THR A 18 20.17 -9.49 -0.41
C THR A 18 19.32 -9.45 0.86
N TRP A 19 19.74 -10.17 1.90
CA TRP A 19 19.15 -10.11 3.24
C TRP A 19 19.07 -8.67 3.77
N TYR A 20 20.08 -7.84 3.47
CA TYR A 20 20.13 -6.44 3.83
C TYR A 20 19.02 -5.61 3.15
N VAL A 21 18.84 -5.75 1.82
CA VAL A 21 17.77 -5.05 1.09
C VAL A 21 16.40 -5.47 1.63
N ASN A 22 16.14 -6.77 1.76
CA ASN A 22 14.86 -7.26 2.26
C ASN A 22 14.52 -6.73 3.67
N SER A 23 15.52 -6.65 4.54
CA SER A 23 15.37 -6.12 5.90
C SER A 23 15.00 -4.63 5.89
N ILE A 24 15.62 -3.84 5.02
CA ILE A 24 15.28 -2.42 4.83
C ILE A 24 13.84 -2.28 4.35
N VAL A 25 13.42 -3.04 3.34
CA VAL A 25 12.05 -2.93 2.80
C VAL A 25 11.02 -3.25 3.87
N THR A 26 11.24 -4.35 4.59
CA THR A 26 10.36 -4.78 5.69
C THR A 26 10.29 -3.73 6.80
N LEU A 27 11.42 -3.12 7.16
CA LEU A 27 11.46 -2.00 8.11
C LEU A 27 10.60 -0.83 7.63
N PHE A 28 10.73 -0.42 6.37
CA PHE A 28 9.94 0.67 5.81
C PHE A 28 8.44 0.37 5.81
N ILE A 29 8.04 -0.86 5.47
CA ILE A 29 6.65 -1.31 5.54
C ILE A 29 6.12 -1.16 6.97
N MET A 30 6.86 -1.64 7.97
CA MET A 30 6.47 -1.51 9.37
C MET A 30 6.38 -0.05 9.82
N ILE A 31 7.35 0.79 9.43
CA ILE A 31 7.35 2.23 9.72
C ILE A 31 6.12 2.90 9.10
N MET A 32 5.78 2.62 7.84
CA MET A 32 4.61 3.21 7.17
C MET A 32 3.31 2.79 7.86
N GLY A 33 3.17 1.52 8.23
CA GLY A 33 2.02 1.04 8.99
C GLY A 33 1.92 1.70 10.38
N PHE A 34 3.04 1.80 11.09
CA PHE A 34 3.11 2.45 12.39
C PHE A 34 2.76 3.95 12.31
N LEU A 35 3.32 4.68 11.35
CA LEU A 35 3.04 6.10 11.13
C LEU A 35 1.57 6.33 10.80
N ALA A 36 0.95 5.46 10.01
CA ALA A 36 -0.47 5.55 9.70
C ALA A 36 -1.33 5.42 10.96
N ASN A 37 -1.04 4.42 11.80
CA ASN A 37 -1.73 4.24 13.08
C ASN A 37 -1.52 5.43 14.02
N LEU A 38 -0.28 5.88 14.17
CA LEU A 38 0.08 7.02 15.02
C LEU A 38 -0.62 8.31 14.55
N TYR A 39 -0.77 8.49 13.24
CA TYR A 39 -1.49 9.63 12.69
C TYR A 39 -2.97 9.64 13.10
N ILE A 40 -3.66 8.49 13.01
CA ILE A 40 -5.08 8.36 13.41
C ILE A 40 -5.25 8.51 14.92
N ILE A 41 -4.29 8.03 15.73
CA ILE A 41 -4.33 8.21 17.19
C ILE A 41 -4.17 9.68 17.56
N LYS A 42 -3.25 10.41 16.90
CA LYS A 42 -2.95 11.82 17.25
C LYS A 42 -3.89 12.83 16.60
N LYS A 43 -4.45 12.54 15.44
CA LYS A 43 -5.30 13.45 14.67
C LYS A 43 -6.63 12.79 14.34
N LYS A 44 -7.67 13.62 14.25
CA LYS A 44 -8.99 13.15 13.83
C LYS A 44 -8.92 12.47 12.46
N SER A 45 -9.62 11.34 12.37
CA SER A 45 -9.87 10.61 11.13
C SER A 45 -10.24 11.56 9.96
N PRO A 46 -9.40 11.67 8.92
CA PRO A 46 -9.67 12.56 7.78
C PRO A 46 -10.90 12.11 7.00
N LYS A 47 -11.50 13.03 6.21
CA LYS A 47 -12.66 12.70 5.40
C LYS A 47 -12.28 11.62 4.38
N ARG A 48 -13.18 10.65 4.21
CA ARG A 48 -13.01 9.50 3.32
C ARG A 48 -12.55 9.89 1.90
N ILE A 49 -13.13 10.94 1.33
CA ILE A 49 -12.81 11.37 -0.03
C ILE A 49 -11.32 11.73 -0.18
N TYR A 50 -10.74 12.43 0.80
CA TYR A 50 -9.32 12.81 0.76
C TYR A 50 -8.41 11.60 0.97
N LEU A 51 -8.79 10.65 1.83
CA LEU A 51 -8.02 9.42 2.02
C LEU A 51 -7.90 8.61 0.73
N TYR A 52 -9.02 8.36 0.05
CA TYR A 52 -9.00 7.60 -1.20
C TYR A 52 -8.29 8.38 -2.32
N LEU A 53 -8.48 9.71 -2.42
CA LEU A 53 -7.74 10.53 -3.37
C LEU A 53 -6.22 10.46 -3.15
N LEU A 54 -5.76 10.61 -1.91
CA LEU A 54 -4.35 10.50 -1.55
C LEU A 54 -3.81 9.09 -1.81
N LEU A 55 -4.62 8.05 -1.55
CA LEU A 55 -4.26 6.67 -1.84
C LEU A 55 -4.07 6.46 -3.34
N PHE A 56 -5.01 6.90 -4.19
CA PHE A 56 -4.87 6.81 -5.64
C PHE A 56 -3.65 7.59 -6.14
N LEU A 57 -3.45 8.80 -5.64
CA LEU A 57 -2.28 9.61 -5.98
C LEU A 57 -0.97 8.90 -5.59
N SER A 58 -0.94 8.27 -4.41
CA SER A 58 0.24 7.53 -3.96
C SER A 58 0.55 6.33 -4.86
N ILE A 59 -0.47 5.58 -5.32
CA ILE A 59 -0.28 4.48 -6.27
C ILE A 59 0.30 4.99 -7.58
N LEU A 60 -0.20 6.13 -8.09
CA LEU A 60 0.32 6.75 -9.31
C LEU A 60 1.76 7.25 -9.13
N VAL A 61 2.10 7.82 -7.97
CA VAL A 61 3.47 8.22 -7.64
C VAL A 61 4.39 7.00 -7.60
N SER A 62 3.99 5.91 -6.92
CA SER A 62 4.78 4.67 -6.85
C SER A 62 4.95 4.00 -8.21
N LEU A 63 3.95 4.11 -9.10
CA LEU A 63 4.06 3.75 -10.51
C LEU A 63 5.12 4.59 -11.24
N GLY A 64 5.17 5.89 -10.99
CA GLY A 64 6.20 6.78 -11.51
C GLY A 64 7.60 6.36 -11.07
N PHE A 65 7.79 6.01 -9.80
CA PHE A 65 9.06 5.52 -9.26
C PHE A 65 9.57 4.26 -9.95
N THR A 66 8.68 3.38 -10.43
CA THR A 66 9.06 2.20 -11.23
C THR A 66 9.76 2.56 -12.56
N TYR A 67 9.50 3.75 -13.11
CA TYR A 67 10.13 4.21 -14.36
C TYR A 67 11.42 5.02 -14.12
N ILE A 68 11.71 5.40 -12.88
CA ILE A 68 12.91 6.16 -12.55
C ILE A 68 14.07 5.19 -12.39
N ASN A 69 14.95 5.12 -13.40
CA ASN A 69 16.22 4.43 -13.29
C ASN A 69 17.23 5.31 -12.54
N ILE A 70 17.44 5.05 -11.26
CA ILE A 70 18.45 5.74 -10.42
C ILE A 70 19.83 5.08 -10.59
N PHE A 71 20.13 4.52 -11.76
CA PHE A 71 21.45 3.98 -12.10
C PHE A 71 22.43 5.15 -12.26
N GLY A 72 23.02 5.63 -11.15
CA GLY A 72 24.08 6.64 -11.16
C GLY A 72 24.11 7.63 -9.98
N ASN A 73 23.01 7.79 -9.23
CA ASN A 73 23.02 8.64 -8.02
C ASN A 73 23.60 7.88 -6.82
N SER A 74 24.11 8.63 -5.84
CA SER A 74 24.72 8.09 -4.62
C SER A 74 23.92 6.91 -4.04
N LEU A 75 24.58 5.74 -4.01
CA LEU A 75 23.98 4.43 -3.71
C LEU A 75 23.15 4.43 -2.41
N LEU A 76 23.49 5.29 -1.46
CA LEU A 76 22.82 5.45 -0.16
C LEU A 76 21.48 6.20 -0.25
N LEU A 77 21.42 7.32 -0.97
CA LEU A 77 20.16 8.09 -1.10
C LEU A 77 19.13 7.30 -1.90
N ALA A 78 19.55 6.64 -2.97
CA ALA A 78 18.68 5.81 -3.80
C ALA A 78 18.06 4.65 -3.00
N LYS A 79 18.83 4.05 -2.08
CA LYS A 79 18.39 2.98 -1.17
C LYS A 79 17.37 3.43 -0.11
N ILE A 80 17.21 4.73 0.13
CA ILE A 80 16.22 5.27 1.08
C ILE A 80 15.00 5.80 0.32
N ILE A 81 15.23 6.56 -0.74
CA ILE A 81 14.17 7.22 -1.52
C ILE A 81 13.28 6.19 -2.22
N MET A 82 13.86 5.13 -2.80
CA MET A 82 13.10 4.11 -3.53
C MET A 82 12.14 3.33 -2.61
N PRO A 83 12.56 2.77 -1.46
CA PRO A 83 11.62 2.16 -0.52
C PRO A 83 10.53 3.11 -0.05
N ILE A 84 10.84 4.38 0.24
CA ILE A 84 9.82 5.36 0.63
C ILE A 84 8.77 5.53 -0.47
N GLY A 85 9.21 5.75 -1.71
CA GLY A 85 8.33 5.95 -2.85
C GLY A 85 7.47 4.73 -3.16
N LEU A 86 8.04 3.52 -3.06
CA LEU A 86 7.34 2.26 -3.33
C LEU A 86 6.39 1.87 -2.18
N THR A 87 6.73 2.20 -0.93
CA THR A 87 5.90 1.87 0.24
C THR A 87 4.90 2.96 0.63
N LEU A 88 4.96 4.13 -0.02
CA LEU A 88 4.03 5.24 0.23
C LEU A 88 2.53 4.83 0.20
N PRO A 89 2.06 3.98 -0.72
CA PRO A 89 0.66 3.55 -0.74
C PRO A 89 0.26 2.71 0.49
N LEU A 90 1.22 2.03 1.13
CA LEU A 90 0.96 1.29 2.38
C LEU A 90 0.60 2.25 3.51
N PHE A 91 1.21 3.43 3.57
CA PHE A 91 0.84 4.45 4.56
C PHE A 91 -0.61 4.90 4.38
N PHE A 92 -1.03 5.27 3.16
CA PHE A 92 -2.40 5.73 2.91
C PHE A 92 -3.44 4.61 3.02
N SER A 93 -3.09 3.39 2.59
CA SER A 93 -3.88 2.18 2.85
C SER A 93 -4.06 1.96 4.36
N GLY A 94 -2.99 2.08 5.14
CA GLY A 94 -3.02 1.98 6.59
C GLY A 94 -3.93 3.04 7.21
N LEU A 95 -3.86 4.29 6.75
CA LEU A 95 -4.76 5.36 7.22
C LEU A 95 -6.23 5.04 6.94
N ALA A 96 -6.53 4.50 5.76
CA ALA A 96 -7.89 4.10 5.41
C ALA A 96 -8.38 2.97 6.32
N PHE A 97 -7.57 1.92 6.52
CA PHE A 97 -7.90 0.80 7.40
C PHE A 97 -8.09 1.27 8.85
N SER A 98 -7.16 2.03 9.40
CA SER A 98 -7.20 2.47 10.81
C SER A 98 -8.35 3.46 11.08
N SER A 99 -8.69 4.31 10.10
CA SER A 99 -9.88 5.15 10.17
C SER A 99 -11.19 4.37 10.13
N GLU A 100 -11.20 3.19 9.50
CA GLU A 100 -12.34 2.27 9.51
C GLU A 100 -12.40 1.47 10.79
N LEU A 101 -11.25 1.02 11.30
CA LEU A 101 -11.12 0.31 12.56
C LEU A 101 -11.64 1.15 13.73
N GLU A 102 -11.25 2.43 13.80
CA GLU A 102 -11.72 3.41 14.81
C GLU A 102 -13.26 3.55 14.82
N LYS A 103 -13.89 3.44 13.65
CA LYS A 103 -15.35 3.57 13.49
C LYS A 103 -16.09 2.24 13.62
N SER A 104 -15.38 1.12 13.59
CA SER A 104 -15.98 -0.20 13.61
C SER A 104 -16.31 -0.62 15.05
N GLY A 105 -17.53 -1.10 15.29
CA GLY A 105 -17.90 -1.68 16.59
C GLY A 105 -17.35 -3.08 16.82
N ASN A 106 -16.80 -3.74 15.79
CA ASN A 106 -16.26 -5.09 15.86
C ASN A 106 -14.83 -5.13 15.28
N VAL A 107 -13.86 -4.91 16.18
CA VAL A 107 -12.41 -4.94 15.87
C VAL A 107 -11.99 -6.28 15.28
N GLY A 108 -12.51 -7.39 15.82
CA GLY A 108 -12.20 -8.74 15.33
C GLY A 108 -12.59 -8.90 13.87
N GLY A 109 -13.84 -8.57 13.52
CA GLY A 109 -14.34 -8.63 12.14
C GLY A 109 -13.52 -7.79 11.16
N ALA A 110 -13.12 -6.58 11.57
CA ALA A 110 -12.27 -5.72 10.75
C ALA A 110 -10.88 -6.34 10.50
N LEU A 111 -10.24 -6.89 11.53
CA LEU A 111 -8.94 -7.56 11.39
C LEU A 111 -9.03 -8.83 10.55
N TYR A 112 -10.09 -9.64 10.70
CA TYR A 112 -10.34 -10.81 9.84
C TYR A 112 -10.48 -10.41 8.38
N SER A 113 -11.24 -9.36 8.09
CA SER A 113 -11.40 -8.86 6.71
C SER A 113 -10.08 -8.37 6.11
N ASN A 114 -9.23 -7.71 6.90
CA ASN A 114 -7.90 -7.28 6.48
C ASN A 114 -6.98 -8.47 6.18
N LEU A 115 -7.02 -9.50 7.03
CA LEU A 115 -6.26 -10.74 6.82
C LEU A 115 -6.71 -11.48 5.55
N LEU A 116 -8.02 -11.61 5.32
CA LEU A 116 -8.57 -12.20 4.09
C LEU A 116 -8.15 -11.41 2.85
N GLY A 117 -8.23 -10.08 2.91
CA GLY A 117 -7.76 -9.20 1.82
C GLY A 117 -6.26 -9.35 1.57
N ALA A 118 -5.46 -9.49 2.63
CA ALA A 118 -4.03 -9.75 2.54
C ALA A 118 -3.72 -11.09 1.85
N MET A 119 -4.44 -12.16 2.19
CA MET A 119 -4.32 -13.47 1.53
C MET A 119 -4.71 -13.39 0.05
N PHE A 120 -5.83 -12.74 -0.27
CA PHE A 120 -6.26 -12.53 -1.65
C PHE A 120 -5.25 -11.70 -2.46
N GLY A 121 -4.68 -10.67 -1.83
CA GLY A 121 -3.59 -9.88 -2.41
C GLY A 121 -2.35 -10.71 -2.73
N GLY A 122 -2.00 -11.69 -1.88
CA GLY A 122 -0.92 -12.64 -2.15
C GLY A 122 -1.21 -13.54 -3.35
N PHE A 123 -2.46 -14.01 -3.52
CA PHE A 123 -2.84 -14.75 -4.73
C PHE A 123 -2.76 -13.90 -5.99
N LEU A 124 -3.16 -12.63 -5.91
CA LEU A 124 -3.09 -11.71 -7.04
C LEU A 124 -1.66 -11.43 -7.47
N GLU A 125 -0.70 -11.48 -6.54
CA GLU A 125 0.72 -11.31 -6.85
C GLU A 125 1.22 -12.32 -7.88
N TYR A 126 0.73 -13.56 -7.87
CA TYR A 126 1.12 -14.58 -8.86
C TYR A 126 0.84 -14.15 -10.30
N ASN A 127 -0.16 -13.29 -10.54
CA ASN A 127 -0.43 -12.75 -11.88
C ASN A 127 0.72 -11.89 -12.41
N SER A 128 1.61 -11.40 -11.55
CA SER A 128 2.82 -10.67 -11.97
C SER A 128 3.78 -11.53 -12.77
N MET A 129 3.76 -12.86 -12.62
CA MET A 129 4.58 -13.75 -13.44
C MET A 129 4.15 -13.74 -14.90
N TYR A 130 2.85 -13.53 -15.16
CA TYR A 130 2.30 -13.48 -16.51
C TYR A 130 2.31 -12.07 -17.10
N PHE A 131 1.93 -11.04 -16.32
CA PHE A 131 1.77 -9.66 -16.80
C PHE A 131 2.90 -8.70 -16.39
N GLY A 132 3.87 -9.16 -15.60
CA GLY A 132 4.94 -8.34 -15.01
C GLY A 132 4.50 -7.57 -13.75
N PHE A 133 5.49 -7.13 -12.95
CA PHE A 133 5.24 -6.43 -11.67
C PHE A 133 4.45 -5.13 -11.79
N ARG A 134 4.49 -4.45 -12.95
CA ARG A 134 3.76 -3.19 -13.18
C ARG A 134 2.24 -3.38 -13.12
N SER A 135 1.74 -4.54 -13.56
CA SER A 135 0.31 -4.88 -13.55
C SER A 135 -0.30 -4.84 -12.14
N LEU A 136 0.50 -5.14 -11.12
CA LEU A 136 0.06 -5.17 -9.72
C LEU A 136 -0.46 -3.81 -9.24
N TYR A 137 0.09 -2.70 -9.73
CA TYR A 137 -0.45 -1.38 -9.38
C TYR A 137 -1.82 -1.13 -10.02
N LEU A 138 -2.05 -1.61 -11.24
CA LEU A 138 -3.36 -1.50 -11.90
C LEU A 138 -4.39 -2.35 -11.15
N ILE A 139 -4.00 -3.56 -10.73
CA ILE A 139 -4.84 -4.43 -9.92
C ILE A 139 -5.17 -3.75 -8.58
N ALA A 140 -4.16 -3.22 -7.87
CA ALA A 140 -4.36 -2.49 -6.63
C ALA A 140 -5.29 -1.28 -6.82
N PHE A 141 -5.06 -0.49 -7.88
CA PHE A 141 -5.90 0.66 -8.21
C PHE A 141 -7.36 0.24 -8.45
N ALA A 142 -7.58 -0.81 -9.25
CA ALA A 142 -8.92 -1.34 -9.52
C ALA A 142 -9.61 -1.81 -8.23
N MET A 143 -8.91 -2.55 -7.36
CA MET A 143 -9.47 -3.01 -6.08
C MET A 143 -9.88 -1.86 -5.18
N TYR A 144 -9.02 -0.85 -5.01
CA TYR A 144 -9.35 0.34 -4.21
C TYR A 144 -10.47 1.18 -4.83
N PHE A 145 -10.55 1.22 -6.16
CA PHE A 145 -11.64 1.85 -6.89
C PHE A 145 -12.98 1.14 -6.66
N PHE A 146 -13.02 -0.19 -6.76
CA PHE A 146 -14.21 -0.96 -6.42
C PHE A 146 -14.62 -0.77 -4.96
N ALA A 147 -13.66 -0.77 -4.03
CA ALA A 147 -13.93 -0.49 -2.61
C ALA A 147 -14.51 0.92 -2.40
N PHE A 148 -14.03 1.92 -3.15
CA PHE A 148 -14.58 3.27 -3.11
C PHE A 148 -16.06 3.29 -3.54
N ILE A 149 -16.39 2.67 -4.67
CA ILE A 149 -17.75 2.60 -5.24
C ILE A 149 -18.71 1.83 -4.34
N LEU A 150 -18.36 0.59 -3.95
CA LEU A 150 -19.23 -0.30 -3.19
C LEU A 150 -19.66 0.32 -1.87
N LYS A 151 -18.72 0.93 -1.17
CA LYS A 151 -19.01 1.61 0.10
C LYS A 151 -19.66 2.99 -0.10
N GLY A 152 -19.60 3.56 -1.31
CA GLY A 152 -20.47 4.66 -1.72
C GLY A 152 -21.93 4.21 -1.84
N ARG A 153 -22.19 3.05 -2.44
CA ARG A 153 -23.54 2.49 -2.63
C ARG A 153 -24.21 2.02 -1.33
N LEU A 154 -23.48 1.36 -0.44
CA LEU A 154 -24.02 0.87 0.84
C LEU A 154 -24.53 2.00 1.76
N ARG A 155 -24.02 3.22 1.60
CA ARG A 155 -24.48 4.40 2.36
C ARG A 155 -25.76 5.04 1.78
N PHE A 156 -26.04 4.83 0.49
CA PHE A 156 -27.27 5.31 -0.16
C PHE A 156 -28.47 4.38 0.09
N SER A 157 -28.24 3.09 0.33
CA SER A 157 -29.30 2.11 0.62
C SER A 157 -29.69 2.02 2.10
N GLY A 158 -29.00 2.73 2.99
CA GLY A 158 -29.20 2.69 4.45
C GLY A 158 -29.80 3.97 5.03
N ARG A 159 -30.59 4.72 4.25
CA ARG A 159 -31.46 5.80 4.72
C ARG A 159 -32.91 5.42 4.52
#